data_AF-I4B3P4-F1
#
_entry.id   AF-I4B3P4-F1
#
_cell.length_a   1.000
_cell.length_b   1.000
_cell.length_c   1.000
_cell.angle_alpha   90.00
_cell.angle_beta   90.00
_cell.angle_gamma   90.00
#
_symmetry.space_group_name_H-M   'P 1'
#
loop_
_entity.id
_entity.type
_entity.pdbx_description
1 polymer ?
#
loop_
_entity_poly.entity_id
_entity_poly.type
_entity_poly.pdbx_seq_one_letter_code
_entity_poly.pdbx_strand_id
1 'polypeptide(L)'
;MKTMKVLVLATAMAFFGSQIWADECAALDRDIQEMNLAISHIKEHGEITKEDAKEAARDLKQTKKDLKAMIASGEADAEEAAMAQRAVDGIDECIKGLRKNDMSRVVGGMEQIVSVMHEYRAHAHCGEASH
;
A
#
# COMPACT_ATOMS: atom_id res chain seq x y z
N MET A 1 -24.29 7.75 -7.73
CA MET A 1 -23.11 6.86 -7.69
C MET A 1 -22.02 7.53 -8.51
N LYS A 2 -21.29 8.48 -7.90
CA LYS A 2 -20.28 9.33 -8.57
C LYS A 2 -18.95 9.00 -7.90
N THR A 3 -17.93 8.73 -8.72
CA THR A 3 -16.51 8.59 -8.33
C THR A 3 -16.30 7.57 -7.22
N MET A 4 -16.15 6.30 -7.61
CA MET A 4 -15.51 5.30 -6.79
C MET A 4 -14.06 5.78 -6.62
N LYS A 5 -13.86 6.56 -5.57
CA LYS A 5 -12.59 7.13 -5.17
C LYS A 5 -11.58 6.00 -5.13
N VAL A 6 -10.67 5.96 -6.09
CA VAL A 6 -9.39 5.25 -6.03
C VAL A 6 -8.45 6.00 -5.06
N LEU A 7 -9.00 6.63 -4.01
CA LEU A 7 -8.30 6.77 -2.74
C LEU A 7 -8.23 5.32 -2.23
N VAL A 8 -7.10 4.71 -1.93
CA VAL A 8 -6.29 4.96 -0.75
C VAL A 8 -4.96 4.23 -1.00
N LEU A 9 -4.01 4.89 -1.63
CA LEU A 9 -2.64 4.36 -1.76
C LEU A 9 -1.57 5.45 -1.62
N ALA A 10 -2.00 6.71 -1.49
CA ALA A 10 -1.15 7.86 -1.25
C ALA A 10 -0.83 8.08 0.25
N THR A 11 -1.57 7.46 1.18
CA THR A 11 -1.35 7.59 2.63
C THR A 11 -0.25 6.67 3.17
N ALA A 12 0.17 5.65 2.41
CA ALA A 12 1.24 4.73 2.80
C ALA A 12 2.63 5.40 2.99
N MET A 13 2.79 6.68 2.61
CA MET A 13 4.06 7.40 2.70
C MET A 13 4.34 8.09 4.03
N ALA A 14 3.34 8.28 4.89
CA ALA A 14 3.58 8.94 6.19
C ALA A 14 4.21 8.00 7.23
N PHE A 15 4.46 6.74 6.84
CA PHE A 15 4.74 5.67 7.79
C PHE A 15 6.21 5.52 8.12
N PHE A 16 7.09 5.52 7.12
CA PHE A 16 8.49 5.15 7.31
C PHE A 16 9.36 6.35 7.69
N GLY A 17 10.05 6.26 8.84
CA GLY A 17 11.06 7.25 9.27
C GLY A 17 10.69 8.19 10.43
N SER A 18 9.52 8.06 11.06
CA SER A 18 9.16 8.77 12.29
C SER A 18 8.59 7.84 13.35
N GLN A 19 8.81 8.15 14.64
CA GLN A 19 8.13 7.49 15.76
C GLN A 19 6.63 7.46 15.46
N ILE A 20 6.02 6.28 15.41
CA ILE A 20 4.60 6.17 15.11
C ILE A 20 3.78 6.57 16.33
N TRP A 21 3.12 7.72 16.26
CA TRP A 21 2.17 8.15 17.29
C TRP A 21 0.88 7.32 17.15
N ALA A 22 0.08 7.22 18.21
CA ALA A 22 -1.18 6.46 18.19
C ALA A 22 -2.11 6.85 17.01
N ASP A 23 -2.04 8.10 16.55
CA ASP A 23 -2.79 8.61 15.39
C ASP A 23 -2.33 8.04 14.05
N GLU A 24 -1.03 7.77 13.89
CA GLU A 24 -0.45 7.15 12.70
C GLU A 24 -0.79 5.66 12.68
N CYS A 25 -0.77 4.96 13.81
CA CYS A 25 -1.26 3.57 13.91
C CYS A 25 -2.73 3.44 13.50
N ALA A 26 -3.58 4.37 13.96
CA ALA A 26 -5.00 4.40 13.58
C ALA A 26 -5.19 4.73 12.09
N ALA A 27 -4.31 5.53 11.48
CA ALA A 27 -4.30 5.76 10.04
C ALA A 27 -3.91 4.50 9.27
N LEU A 28 -2.89 3.76 9.74
CA LEU A 28 -2.46 2.51 9.14
C LEU A 28 -3.57 1.46 9.15
N ASP A 29 -4.28 1.33 10.28
CA ASP A 29 -5.41 0.41 10.41
C ASP A 29 -6.56 0.76 9.44
N ARG A 30 -6.83 2.05 9.22
CA ARG A 30 -7.81 2.50 8.20
C ARG A 30 -7.35 2.16 6.80
N ASP A 31 -6.09 2.45 6.47
CA ASP A 31 -5.54 2.16 5.14
C ASP A 31 -5.59 0.65 4.85
N ILE A 32 -5.25 -0.21 5.83
CA ILE A 32 -5.36 -1.67 5.72
C ILE A 32 -6.80 -2.10 5.46
N GLN A 33 -7.77 -1.54 6.20
CA GLN A 33 -9.19 -1.87 6.02
C GLN A 33 -9.68 -1.47 4.63
N GLU A 34 -9.34 -0.27 4.17
CA GLU A 34 -9.73 0.24 2.85
C GLU A 34 -9.11 -0.60 1.71
N MET A 35 -7.84 -1.00 1.85
CA MET A 35 -7.22 -1.92 0.90
C MET A 35 -7.88 -3.29 0.88
N ASN A 36 -8.23 -3.87 2.03
CA ASN A 36 -8.93 -5.15 2.11
C ASN A 36 -10.33 -5.09 1.47
N LEU A 37 -11.06 -3.97 1.65
CA LEU A 37 -12.35 -3.75 0.98
C LEU A 37 -12.19 -3.67 -0.54
N ALA A 38 -11.16 -2.95 -1.01
CA ALA A 38 -10.86 -2.87 -2.43
C ALA A 38 -10.48 -4.24 -3.02
N ILE A 39 -9.70 -5.06 -2.28
CA ILE A 39 -9.39 -6.44 -2.67
C ILE A 39 -10.67 -7.28 -2.80
N SER A 40 -11.57 -7.23 -1.80
CA SER A 40 -12.84 -7.98 -1.84
C SER A 40 -13.68 -7.58 -3.06
N HIS A 41 -13.81 -6.27 -3.29
CA HIS A 41 -14.57 -5.75 -4.42
C HIS A 41 -14.00 -6.21 -5.77
N ILE A 42 -12.66 -6.20 -5.94
CA ILE A 42 -12.01 -6.67 -7.17
C ILE A 42 -12.21 -8.18 -7.34
N LYS A 43 -12.13 -8.96 -6.25
CA LYS A 43 -12.39 -10.41 -6.28
C LYS A 43 -13.83 -10.73 -6.68
N GLU A 44 -14.80 -9.94 -6.21
CA GLU A 44 -16.23 -10.15 -6.45
C GLU A 44 -16.70 -9.67 -7.82
N HIS A 45 -16.21 -8.51 -8.27
CA HIS A 45 -16.72 -7.84 -9.47
C HIS A 45 -15.79 -7.95 -10.68
N GLY A 46 -14.50 -8.28 -10.48
CA GLY A 46 -13.55 -8.65 -11.54
C GLY A 46 -13.22 -7.56 -12.56
N GLU A 47 -13.77 -6.35 -12.44
CA GLU A 47 -13.64 -5.32 -13.47
C GLU A 47 -13.25 -3.96 -12.89
N ILE A 48 -12.26 -3.36 -13.53
CA ILE A 48 -11.85 -1.96 -13.35
C ILE A 48 -11.94 -1.27 -14.71
N THR A 49 -12.39 -0.02 -14.75
CA THR A 49 -12.42 0.69 -16.04
C THR A 49 -11.00 1.07 -16.47
N LYS A 50 -10.81 1.31 -17.77
CA LYS A 50 -9.50 1.74 -18.30
C LYS A 50 -9.02 3.06 -17.71
N GLU A 51 -9.93 3.97 -17.37
CA GLU A 51 -9.56 5.25 -16.79
C GLU A 51 -9.17 5.08 -15.32
N ASP A 52 -9.96 4.32 -14.55
CA ASP A 52 -9.62 4.00 -13.16
C ASP A 52 -8.28 3.24 -13.06
N ALA A 53 -8.01 2.32 -13.99
CA ALA A 53 -6.75 1.59 -14.04
C ALA A 53 -5.55 2.50 -14.36
N LYS A 54 -5.73 3.56 -15.16
CA LYS A 54 -4.67 4.54 -15.45
C LYS A 54 -4.40 5.44 -14.26
N GLU A 55 -5.45 5.87 -13.55
CA GLU A 55 -5.34 6.68 -12.33
C GLU A 55 -4.63 5.88 -11.24
N ALA A 56 -5.12 4.67 -10.94
CA ALA A 56 -4.50 3.75 -10.00
C ALA A 56 -3.01 3.50 -10.33
N ALA A 57 -2.69 3.26 -11.61
CA ALA A 57 -1.31 3.02 -12.03
C ALA A 57 -0.41 4.27 -11.92
N ARG A 58 -0.98 5.48 -11.92
CA ARG A 58 -0.23 6.72 -11.69
C ARG A 58 0.10 6.87 -10.21
N ASP A 59 -0.88 6.67 -9.35
CA ASP A 59 -0.73 6.80 -7.90
C ASP A 59 0.25 5.76 -7.37
N LEU A 60 0.11 4.50 -7.82
CA LEU A 60 1.05 3.42 -7.53
C LEU A 60 2.49 3.76 -7.96
N LYS A 61 2.68 4.41 -9.12
CA LYS A 61 4.04 4.83 -9.55
C LYS A 61 4.64 5.89 -8.63
N GLN A 62 3.82 6.78 -8.10
CA GLN A 62 4.26 7.80 -7.16
C GLN A 62 4.67 7.13 -5.85
N THR A 63 3.79 6.34 -5.23
CA THR A 63 4.10 5.57 -4.01
C THR A 63 5.36 4.71 -4.17
N LYS A 64 5.53 4.04 -5.31
CA LYS A 64 6.76 3.29 -5.62
C LYS A 64 8.01 4.18 -5.60
N LYS A 65 7.93 5.37 -6.19
CA LYS A 65 9.06 6.30 -6.26
C LYS A 65 9.46 6.75 -4.84
N ASP A 66 8.47 7.02 -4.01
CA ASP A 66 8.68 7.54 -2.66
C ASP A 66 9.25 6.45 -1.73
N LEU A 67 8.75 5.21 -1.81
CA LEU A 67 9.35 4.07 -1.11
C LEU A 67 10.80 3.83 -1.54
N LYS A 68 11.11 3.94 -2.84
CA LYS A 68 12.49 3.83 -3.33
C LYS A 68 13.39 4.96 -2.84
N ALA A 69 12.86 6.17 -2.72
CA ALA A 69 13.61 7.31 -2.19
C ALA A 69 13.95 7.09 -0.71
N MET A 70 13.01 6.58 0.07
CA MET A 70 13.21 6.23 1.50
C MET A 70 14.21 5.10 1.69
N ILE A 71 14.18 4.05 0.85
CA ILE A 71 15.22 3.00 0.84
C ILE A 71 16.60 3.60 0.50
N ALA A 72 16.65 4.51 -0.48
CA ALA A 72 17.90 5.09 -0.96
C ALA A 72 18.48 6.17 -0.04
N SER A 73 17.66 6.84 0.78
CA SER A 73 18.13 7.85 1.74
C SER A 73 18.92 7.21 2.89
N GLY A 74 18.69 5.94 3.17
CA GLY A 74 19.29 5.23 4.31
C GLY A 74 18.73 5.68 5.65
N GLU A 75 17.59 6.38 5.64
CA GLU A 75 16.85 6.78 6.85
C GLU A 75 16.10 5.60 7.47
N ALA A 76 15.72 4.62 6.66
CA ALA A 76 15.13 3.37 7.10
C ALA A 76 16.19 2.38 7.60
N ASP A 77 15.87 1.66 8.67
CA ASP A 77 16.70 0.55 9.09
C ASP A 77 16.64 -0.63 8.10
N ALA A 78 17.42 -1.68 8.34
CA ALA A 78 17.50 -2.82 7.44
C ALA A 78 16.16 -3.57 7.30
N GLU A 79 15.34 -3.61 8.35
CA GLU A 79 14.05 -4.28 8.38
C GLU A 79 12.99 -3.44 7.65
N GLU A 80 12.95 -2.13 7.94
CA GLU A 80 12.12 -1.14 7.26
C GLU A 80 12.41 -1.08 5.75
N ALA A 81 13.69 -1.05 5.37
CA ALA A 81 14.09 -1.07 3.96
C ALA A 81 13.67 -2.37 3.26
N ALA A 82 13.73 -3.51 3.94
CA ALA A 82 13.28 -4.80 3.41
C ALA A 82 11.75 -4.86 3.25
N MET A 83 11.00 -4.31 4.21
CA MET A 83 9.55 -4.13 4.12
C MET A 83 9.18 -3.23 2.95
N ALA A 84 9.81 -2.06 2.84
CA ALA A 84 9.61 -1.11 1.77
C ALA A 84 9.89 -1.72 0.38
N GLN A 85 10.95 -2.52 0.25
CA GLN A 85 11.27 -3.20 -1.01
C GLN A 85 10.19 -4.23 -1.40
N ARG A 86 9.63 -4.96 -0.42
CA ARG A 86 8.50 -5.87 -0.69
C ARG A 86 7.22 -5.12 -1.07
N ALA A 87 6.95 -3.96 -0.48
CA ALA A 87 5.84 -3.11 -0.91
C ALA A 87 6.04 -2.63 -2.36
N VAL A 88 7.28 -2.24 -2.73
CA VAL A 88 7.64 -1.88 -4.11
C VAL A 88 7.36 -3.03 -5.09
N ASP A 89 7.70 -4.26 -4.72
CA ASP A 89 7.46 -5.44 -5.55
C ASP A 89 5.96 -5.72 -5.73
N GLY A 90 5.16 -5.57 -4.65
CA GLY A 90 3.71 -5.66 -4.71
C GLY A 90 3.09 -4.60 -5.63
N ILE A 91 3.57 -3.35 -5.53
CA ILE A 91 3.16 -2.26 -6.42
C ILE A 91 3.48 -2.58 -7.89
N ASP A 92 4.63 -3.21 -8.17
CA ASP A 92 4.99 -3.61 -9.53
C ASP A 92 4.04 -4.67 -10.11
N GLU A 93 3.59 -5.61 -9.29
CA GLU A 93 2.55 -6.57 -9.72
C GLU A 93 1.20 -5.89 -9.93
N CYS A 94 0.80 -4.93 -9.08
CA CYS A 94 -0.40 -4.14 -9.32
C CYS A 94 -0.33 -3.39 -10.66
N ILE A 95 0.76 -2.67 -10.93
CA ILE A 95 0.91 -1.91 -12.17
C ILE A 95 0.91 -2.85 -13.40
N LYS A 96 1.56 -4.01 -13.32
CA LYS A 96 1.53 -5.01 -14.41
C LYS A 96 0.11 -5.53 -14.62
N GLY A 97 -0.60 -5.84 -13.54
CA GLY A 97 -2.00 -6.28 -13.56
C GLY A 97 -2.91 -5.26 -14.23
N LEU A 98 -2.86 -3.99 -13.77
CA LEU A 98 -3.66 -2.89 -14.33
C LEU A 98 -3.41 -2.68 -15.83
N ARG A 99 -2.16 -2.76 -16.29
CA ARG A 99 -1.82 -2.61 -17.72
C ARG A 99 -2.34 -3.75 -18.58
N LYS A 100 -2.40 -4.97 -18.04
CA LYS A 100 -2.83 -6.18 -18.74
C LYS A 100 -4.29 -6.52 -18.52
N ASN A 101 -5.00 -5.73 -17.71
CA ASN A 101 -6.32 -6.07 -17.19
C ASN A 101 -6.35 -7.45 -16.50
N ASP A 102 -5.27 -7.80 -15.81
CA ASP A 102 -5.10 -9.05 -15.08
C ASP A 102 -5.36 -8.79 -13.59
N MET A 103 -6.62 -8.93 -13.17
CA MET A 103 -7.04 -8.63 -11.80
C MET A 103 -6.45 -9.59 -10.77
N SER A 104 -6.06 -10.81 -11.17
CA SER A 104 -5.39 -11.74 -10.26
C SER A 104 -4.03 -11.19 -9.82
N ARG A 105 -3.26 -10.59 -10.75
CA ARG A 105 -2.02 -9.88 -10.41
C ARG A 105 -2.27 -8.62 -9.58
N VAL A 106 -3.33 -7.88 -9.89
CA VAL A 106 -3.69 -6.68 -9.09
C VAL A 106 -3.95 -7.08 -7.65
N VAL A 107 -4.80 -8.07 -7.44
CA VAL A 107 -5.14 -8.59 -6.11
C VAL A 107 -3.89 -9.13 -5.40
N GLY A 108 -3.07 -9.96 -6.07
CA GLY A 108 -1.86 -10.51 -5.45
C GLY A 108 -0.86 -9.42 -5.03
N GLY A 109 -0.69 -8.38 -5.84
CA GLY A 109 0.14 -7.23 -5.48
C GLY A 109 -0.42 -6.43 -4.29
N MET A 110 -1.76 -6.25 -4.24
CA MET A 110 -2.42 -5.57 -3.12
C MET A 110 -2.31 -6.38 -1.82
N GLU A 111 -2.51 -7.69 -1.88
CA GLU A 111 -2.34 -8.59 -0.72
C GLU A 111 -0.91 -8.55 -0.17
N GLN A 112 0.09 -8.47 -1.04
CA GLN A 112 1.48 -8.30 -0.64
C GLN A 112 1.72 -6.96 0.07
N ILE A 113 1.15 -5.86 -0.43
CA ILE A 113 1.24 -4.55 0.21
C ILE A 113 0.56 -4.58 1.60
N VAL A 114 -0.63 -5.17 1.70
CA VAL A 114 -1.35 -5.32 2.98
C VAL A 114 -0.54 -6.14 3.98
N SER A 115 0.12 -7.23 3.54
CA SER A 115 1.03 -8.01 4.41
C SER A 115 2.15 -7.14 4.96
N VAL A 116 2.79 -6.32 4.11
CA VAL A 116 3.85 -5.40 4.55
C VAL A 116 3.32 -4.37 5.54
N MET A 117 2.11 -3.84 5.34
CA MET A 117 1.50 -2.89 6.29
C MET A 117 1.23 -3.52 7.66
N HIS A 118 0.81 -4.79 7.71
CA HIS A 118 0.67 -5.53 8.96
C HIS A 118 2.02 -5.75 9.67
N GLU A 119 3.06 -6.09 8.92
CA GLU A 119 4.41 -6.25 9.47
C GLU A 119 4.95 -4.92 9.99
N TYR A 120 4.76 -3.84 9.24
CA TYR A 120 5.16 -2.51 9.64
C TYR A 120 4.45 -2.04 10.92
N ARG A 121 3.14 -2.30 11.02
CA ARG A 121 2.36 -2.05 12.23
C ARG A 121 2.93 -2.77 13.46
N ALA A 122 3.33 -4.02 13.28
CA ALA A 122 3.92 -4.82 14.36
C ALA A 122 5.30 -4.29 14.76
N HIS A 123 6.13 -3.95 13.77
CA HIS A 123 7.46 -3.37 13.97
C HIS A 123 7.40 -2.03 14.69
N ALA A 124 6.43 -1.17 14.33
CA ALA A 124 6.25 0.14 14.93
C ALA A 124 5.61 0.14 16.34
N HIS A 125 5.40 -1.03 16.95
CA HIS A 125 4.77 -1.19 18.26
C HIS A 125 3.37 -0.54 18.37
N CYS A 126 2.62 -0.48 17.26
CA CYS A 126 1.28 0.06 17.22
C CYS A 126 0.30 -0.74 18.11
N GLY A 127 0.08 -0.26 19.33
CA GLY A 127 -0.82 -0.87 20.32
C GLY A 127 -0.12 -1.44 21.55
N GLU A 128 1.21 -1.37 21.65
CA GLU A 128 1.89 -1.56 22.93
C GLU A 128 1.82 -0.23 23.69
N ALA A 129 1.00 -0.20 24.74
CA ALA A 129 0.98 0.91 25.68
C ALA A 129 2.42 1.13 26.14
N SER A 130 2.97 2.30 25.83
CA SER A 130 4.28 2.75 26.31
C SER A 130 4.35 2.51 27.82
N HIS A 131 5.20 1.58 28.24
CA HIS A 131 5.50 1.31 29.64
C HIS A 131 6.68 2.16 30.09
#